data_AF-A0A8T4VBW0-F1
#
_entry.id   AF-A0A8T4VBW0-F1
#
_cell.length_a   1.000
_cell.length_b   1.000
_cell.length_c   1.000
_cell.angle_alpha   90.00
_cell.angle_beta   90.00
_cell.angle_gamma   90.00
#
_symmetry.space_group_name_H-M   'P 1'
#
loop_
_entity.id
_entity.type
_entity.pdbx_description
1 polymer ?
#
loop_
_entity_poly.entity_id
_entity_poly.type
_entity_poly.pdbx_seq_one_letter_code
_entity_poly.pdbx_strand_id
1 'polypeptide(L)'
;MRIEDDSKRERLEILSKIIDIKFNKQDKFPALEFLNVANEEIKDYITKNSEVPCSFRLVSNDANLLKLRVRGKSLISNIAWLEQQKIDLSKYELHIGPHIDPVFSTIFIITNKGIQGEIINGSHNELTQGYNNSKIMSFFFNFNEWKFSHDDLELQSEIKKTINYLIVNDLIKQELIKKS
;
A
#
# COMPACT_ATOMS: atom_id res chain seq x y z
N MET A 1 -0.29 9.18 -16.45
CA MET A 1 0.56 8.53 -15.43
C MET A 1 0.28 9.06 -14.01
N ARG A 2 0.14 10.38 -13.76
CA ARG A 2 -0.21 10.91 -12.41
C ARG A 2 -1.60 10.49 -11.88
N ILE A 3 -2.65 10.62 -12.71
CA ILE A 3 -4.04 10.34 -12.31
C ILE A 3 -4.22 8.93 -11.73
N GLU A 4 -3.55 7.94 -12.32
CA GLU A 4 -3.68 6.55 -11.91
C GLU A 4 -3.09 6.29 -10.52
N ASP A 5 -1.97 6.93 -10.20
CA ASP A 5 -1.34 6.81 -8.88
C ASP A 5 -2.11 7.60 -7.81
N ASP A 6 -2.73 8.71 -8.18
CA ASP A 6 -3.50 9.57 -7.28
C ASP A 6 -4.80 8.89 -6.81
N SER A 7 -5.52 8.19 -7.70
CA SER A 7 -6.76 7.47 -7.36
C SER A 7 -6.54 6.03 -6.88
N LYS A 8 -5.29 5.56 -6.80
CA LYS A 8 -4.96 4.16 -6.43
C LYS A 8 -5.61 3.71 -5.13
N ARG A 9 -5.65 4.58 -4.11
CA ARG A 9 -6.21 4.23 -2.79
C ARG A 9 -7.73 4.04 -2.86
N GLU A 10 -8.42 4.94 -3.54
CA GLU A 10 -9.86 4.88 -3.75
C GLU A 10 -10.25 3.62 -4.53
N ARG A 11 -9.49 3.29 -5.59
CA ARG A 11 -9.68 2.04 -6.34
C ARG A 11 -9.49 0.80 -5.44
N LEU A 12 -8.46 0.79 -4.58
CA LEU A 12 -8.25 -0.29 -3.62
C LEU A 12 -9.36 -0.38 -2.56
N GLU A 13 -9.93 0.75 -2.13
CA GLU A 13 -11.09 0.76 -1.22
C GLU A 13 -12.31 0.12 -1.86
N ILE A 14 -12.58 0.42 -3.13
CA ILE A 14 -13.68 -0.20 -3.89
C ILE A 14 -13.43 -1.71 -4.01
N LEU A 15 -12.24 -2.11 -4.45
CA LEU A 15 -11.89 -3.53 -4.55
C LEU A 15 -11.99 -4.25 -3.20
N SER A 16 -11.58 -3.61 -2.11
CA SER A 16 -11.68 -4.17 -0.75
C SER A 16 -13.14 -4.42 -0.36
N LYS A 17 -14.08 -3.56 -0.76
CA LYS A 17 -15.52 -3.79 -0.52
C LYS A 17 -16.10 -4.94 -1.34
N ILE A 18 -15.58 -5.21 -2.53
CA ILE A 18 -16.13 -6.24 -3.44
C ILE A 18 -15.51 -7.62 -3.17
N ILE A 19 -14.18 -7.68 -3.08
CA ILE A 19 -13.41 -8.95 -3.02
C ILE A 19 -12.62 -9.14 -1.73
N ASP A 20 -12.80 -8.25 -0.75
CA ASP A 20 -12.07 -8.30 0.54
C ASP A 20 -10.54 -8.29 0.38
N ILE A 21 -10.04 -7.62 -0.67
CA ILE A 21 -8.60 -7.44 -0.82
C ILE A 21 -8.06 -6.61 0.35
N LYS A 22 -7.06 -7.16 1.03
CA LYS A 22 -6.34 -6.47 2.10
C LYS A 22 -5.34 -5.51 1.48
N PHE A 23 -5.35 -4.28 1.96
CA PHE A 23 -4.35 -3.28 1.62
C PHE A 23 -4.11 -2.36 2.81
N ASN A 24 -2.98 -1.67 2.80
CA ASN A 24 -2.62 -0.74 3.87
C ASN A 24 -3.49 0.51 3.79
N LYS A 25 -4.67 0.47 4.42
CA LYS A 25 -5.61 1.59 4.55
C LYS A 25 -4.94 2.79 5.21
N GLN A 26 -5.46 3.97 4.90
CA GLN A 26 -4.97 5.22 5.44
C GLN A 26 -6.12 5.93 6.12
N ASP A 27 -5.87 6.35 7.35
CA ASP A 27 -6.73 7.28 8.05
C ASP A 27 -6.41 8.68 7.54
N LYS A 28 -7.45 9.49 7.37
CA LYS A 28 -7.35 10.83 6.79
C LYS A 28 -7.89 11.86 7.78
N PHE A 29 -7.16 12.95 7.95
CA PHE A 29 -7.53 14.05 8.83
C PHE A 29 -7.21 15.39 8.15
N PRO A 30 -7.97 16.47 8.37
CA PRO A 30 -7.52 17.80 8.02
C PRO A 30 -6.21 18.12 8.78
N ALA A 31 -5.15 18.52 8.07
CA ALA A 31 -3.83 18.63 8.69
C ALA A 31 -3.78 19.70 9.79
N LEU A 32 -4.51 20.79 9.61
CA LEU A 32 -4.64 21.85 10.62
C LEU A 32 -5.39 21.38 11.87
N GLU A 33 -6.45 20.58 11.71
CA GLU A 33 -7.25 20.07 12.83
C GLU A 33 -6.53 18.97 13.60
N PHE A 34 -5.62 18.24 12.96
CA PHE A 34 -4.87 17.16 13.62
C PHE A 34 -3.98 17.64 14.78
N LEU A 35 -3.60 18.91 14.78
CA LEU A 35 -2.88 19.54 15.89
C LEU A 35 -3.81 20.14 16.96
N ASN A 36 -5.12 20.12 16.75
CA ASN A 36 -6.09 20.67 17.68
C ASN A 36 -6.45 19.65 18.78
N VAL A 37 -5.83 19.84 19.95
CA VAL A 37 -6.02 18.98 21.15
C VAL A 37 -7.44 18.99 21.73
N ALA A 38 -8.31 19.90 21.27
CA ALA A 38 -9.71 19.93 21.70
C ALA A 38 -10.61 18.90 20.96
N ASN A 39 -10.12 18.29 19.88
CA ASN A 39 -10.87 17.26 19.16
C ASN A 39 -10.64 15.89 19.84
N GLU A 40 -11.66 15.38 20.54
CA GLU A 40 -11.57 14.11 21.28
C GLU A 40 -11.33 12.90 20.37
N GLU A 41 -11.86 12.87 19.13
CA GLU A 41 -11.60 11.76 18.18
C GLU A 41 -10.11 11.69 17.81
N ILE A 42 -9.51 12.84 17.54
CA ILE A 42 -8.08 12.95 17.20
C ILE A 42 -7.21 12.59 18.41
N LYS A 43 -7.60 13.04 19.60
CA LYS A 43 -6.92 12.72 20.85
C LYS A 43 -6.97 11.22 21.16
N ASP A 44 -8.11 10.56 20.96
CA ASP A 44 -8.25 9.11 21.09
C ASP A 44 -7.39 8.38 20.06
N TYR A 45 -7.39 8.85 18.81
CA TYR A 45 -6.55 8.29 17.73
C TYR A 45 -5.06 8.36 18.08
N ILE A 46 -4.59 9.53 18.53
CA ILE A 46 -3.20 9.76 18.93
C ILE A 46 -2.83 8.86 20.11
N THR A 47 -3.70 8.78 21.13
CA THR A 47 -3.47 7.96 22.32
C THR A 47 -3.35 6.47 21.97
N LYS A 48 -4.19 5.98 21.05
CA LYS A 48 -4.18 4.57 20.63
C LYS A 48 -2.97 4.19 19.79
N ASN A 49 -2.40 5.14 19.02
CA ASN A 49 -1.40 4.85 17.99
C ASN A 49 -0.04 5.55 18.23
N SER A 50 0.16 6.15 19.40
CA SER A 50 1.29 7.06 19.70
C SER A 50 2.67 6.51 19.30
N GLU A 51 2.93 5.26 19.67
CA GLU A 51 4.23 4.59 19.46
C GLU A 51 4.28 3.74 18.18
N VAL A 52 3.16 3.63 17.44
CA VAL A 52 3.09 2.76 16.26
C VAL A 52 3.85 3.41 15.10
N PRO A 53 4.84 2.73 14.49
CA PRO A 53 5.49 3.21 13.29
C PRO A 53 4.47 3.39 12.16
N CYS A 54 4.43 4.59 11.60
CA CYS A 54 3.48 4.91 10.55
C CYS A 54 4.14 5.63 9.37
N SER A 55 3.47 5.55 8.23
CA SER A 55 3.68 6.42 7.11
C SER A 55 2.82 7.66 7.28
N PHE A 56 3.43 8.83 7.16
CA PHE A 56 2.80 10.12 7.46
C PHE A 56 2.98 11.01 6.23
N ARG A 57 1.87 11.46 5.63
CA ARG A 57 1.91 12.21 4.36
C ARG A 57 0.99 13.42 4.44
N LEU A 58 1.47 14.57 4.00
CA LEU A 58 0.65 15.75 3.73
C LEU A 58 0.36 15.81 2.24
N VAL A 59 -0.92 15.80 1.91
CA VAL A 59 -1.43 15.79 0.53
C VAL A 59 -2.25 17.06 0.33
N SER A 60 -1.92 17.84 -0.71
CA SER A 60 -2.70 19.01 -1.09
C SER A 60 -3.50 18.73 -2.35
N ASN A 61 -4.68 19.35 -2.44
CA ASN A 61 -5.47 19.41 -3.67
C ASN A 61 -4.94 20.46 -4.66
N ASP A 62 -4.06 21.36 -4.22
CA ASP A 62 -3.36 22.31 -5.10
C ASP A 62 -2.13 21.64 -5.70
N ALA A 63 -2.14 21.48 -7.04
CA ALA A 63 -1.05 20.84 -7.77
C ALA A 63 0.29 21.63 -7.71
N ASN A 64 0.26 22.90 -7.30
CA ASN A 64 1.46 23.72 -7.12
C ASN A 64 2.12 23.52 -5.75
N LEU A 65 1.44 22.84 -4.82
CA LEU A 65 1.96 22.55 -3.49
C LEU A 65 2.66 21.20 -3.45
N LEU A 66 3.76 21.13 -2.69
CA LEU A 66 4.57 19.94 -2.57
C LEU A 66 3.90 18.91 -1.67
N LYS A 67 3.87 17.66 -2.12
CA LYS A 67 3.50 16.52 -1.26
C LYS A 67 4.65 16.20 -0.31
N LEU A 68 4.42 16.34 0.99
CA LEU A 68 5.42 16.07 2.03
C LEU A 68 5.19 14.69 2.66
N ARG A 69 6.26 14.01 3.03
CA ARG A 69 6.17 12.65 3.60
C ARG A 69 7.31 12.29 4.54
N VAL A 70 6.98 11.57 5.59
CA VAL A 70 7.91 10.86 6.48
C VAL A 70 7.44 9.41 6.63
N ARG A 71 8.37 8.48 6.84
CA ARG A 71 8.09 7.05 7.00
C ARG A 71 8.94 6.48 8.12
N GLY A 72 8.44 5.43 8.77
CA GLY A 72 9.19 4.63 9.74
C GLY A 72 9.33 5.25 11.13
N LYS A 73 8.78 6.45 11.37
CA LYS A 73 8.74 7.07 12.70
C LYS A 73 7.42 6.78 13.40
N SER A 74 7.44 6.83 14.74
CA SER A 74 6.22 6.77 15.56
C SER A 74 5.29 7.95 15.28
N LEU A 75 4.01 7.81 15.61
CA LEU A 75 3.03 8.89 15.43
C LEU A 75 3.44 10.16 16.18
N ILE A 76 3.89 10.05 17.44
CA ILE A 76 4.37 11.21 18.22
C ILE A 76 5.54 11.92 17.52
N SER A 77 6.51 11.16 17.01
CA SER A 77 7.65 11.73 16.28
C SER A 77 7.22 12.44 15.00
N ASN A 78 6.17 11.94 14.34
CA ASN A 78 5.60 12.56 13.15
C ASN A 78 4.78 13.81 13.47
N ILE A 79 4.11 13.87 14.63
CA ILE A 79 3.43 15.09 15.11
C ILE A 79 4.46 16.20 15.34
N ALA A 80 5.56 15.90 16.03
CA ALA A 80 6.65 16.88 16.21
C ALA A 80 7.24 17.34 14.86
N TRP A 81 7.34 16.44 13.87
CA TRP A 81 7.74 16.81 12.52
C TRP A 81 6.70 17.73 11.83
N LEU A 82 5.40 17.48 12.03
CA LEU A 82 4.31 18.28 11.46
C LEU A 82 4.36 19.73 11.98
N GLU A 83 4.56 19.91 13.28
CA GLU A 83 4.68 21.23 13.93
C GLU A 83 5.89 22.03 13.43
N GLN A 84 6.94 21.35 12.96
CA GLN A 84 8.13 21.98 12.40
C GLN A 84 7.95 22.42 10.94
N GLN A 85 6.86 22.01 10.28
CA GLN A 85 6.62 22.39 8.88
C GLN A 85 6.19 23.86 8.82
N LYS A 86 7.02 24.70 8.20
CA LYS A 86 6.71 26.12 7.96
C LYS A 86 5.83 26.29 6.71
N ILE A 87 4.68 25.63 6.70
CA ILE A 87 3.72 25.62 5.58
C ILE A 87 2.31 25.94 6.08
N ASP A 88 1.43 26.34 5.16
CA ASP A 88 0.02 26.54 5.46
C ASP A 88 -0.72 25.19 5.50
N LEU A 89 -0.92 24.65 6.71
CA LEU A 89 -1.57 23.36 6.93
C LEU A 89 -3.05 23.33 6.53
N SER A 90 -3.72 24.47 6.40
CA SER A 90 -5.12 24.52 5.95
C SER A 90 -5.29 24.01 4.51
N LYS A 91 -4.20 23.99 3.75
CA LYS A 91 -4.17 23.53 2.35
C LYS A 91 -3.85 22.04 2.20
N TYR A 92 -3.75 21.30 3.31
CA TYR A 92 -3.33 19.90 3.30
C TYR A 92 -4.30 19.00 4.07
N GLU A 93 -4.45 17.79 3.55
CA GLU A 93 -4.99 16.64 4.24
C GLU A 93 -3.81 15.78 4.73
N LEU A 94 -3.89 15.32 5.97
CA LEU A 94 -2.95 14.40 6.57
C LEU A 94 -3.41 12.96 6.35
N HIS A 95 -2.58 12.15 5.70
CA HIS A 95 -2.82 10.72 5.49
C HIS A 95 -1.85 9.91 6.35
N ILE A 96 -2.39 9.16 7.31
CA ILE A 96 -1.65 8.28 8.22
C ILE A 96 -1.96 6.84 7.83
N GLY A 97 -0.93 6.02 7.62
CA GLY A 97 -1.15 4.59 7.37
C GLY A 97 -0.04 3.74 7.98
N PRO A 98 -0.25 2.43 8.12
CA PRO A 98 0.73 1.57 8.78
C PRO A 98 2.06 1.58 8.02
N HIS A 99 3.15 1.52 8.76
CA HIS A 99 4.46 1.22 8.21
C HIS A 99 4.74 -0.27 8.41
N ILE A 100 4.85 -1.00 7.31
CA ILE A 100 5.11 -2.43 7.30
C ILE A 100 6.28 -2.66 6.36
N ASP A 101 7.32 -3.30 6.87
CA ASP A 101 8.43 -3.75 6.05
C ASP A 101 8.03 -5.05 5.34
N PRO A 102 8.08 -5.09 4.00
CA PRO A 102 7.70 -6.26 3.25
C PRO A 102 8.70 -7.39 3.48
N VAL A 103 8.20 -8.56 3.84
CA VAL A 103 9.00 -9.80 3.89
C VAL A 103 9.19 -10.36 2.49
N PHE A 104 8.13 -10.31 1.66
CA PHE A 104 8.16 -10.76 0.28
C PHE A 104 7.81 -9.63 -0.67
N SER A 105 8.43 -9.63 -1.84
CA SER A 105 8.11 -8.70 -2.92
C SER A 105 7.90 -9.49 -4.20
N THR A 106 6.82 -9.16 -4.91
CA THR A 106 6.45 -9.81 -6.18
C THR A 106 6.08 -8.75 -7.22
N ILE A 107 6.49 -8.96 -8.46
CA ILE A 107 5.98 -8.24 -9.64
C ILE A 107 5.51 -9.27 -10.65
N PHE A 108 4.35 -9.05 -11.24
CA PHE A 108 3.81 -9.95 -12.25
C PHE A 108 2.94 -9.23 -13.26
N ILE A 109 2.74 -9.88 -14.40
CA ILE A 109 1.89 -9.43 -15.50
C ILE A 109 0.82 -10.49 -15.69
N ILE A 110 -0.44 -10.06 -15.72
CA ILE A 110 -1.59 -10.91 -16.02
C ILE A 110 -1.98 -10.71 -17.48
N THR A 111 -2.18 -11.81 -18.19
CA THR A 111 -2.69 -11.85 -19.57
C THR A 111 -3.82 -12.88 -19.68
N ASN A 112 -4.46 -12.97 -20.85
CA ASN A 112 -5.42 -14.04 -21.13
C ASN A 112 -4.79 -15.45 -21.19
N LYS A 113 -3.45 -15.56 -21.27
CA LYS A 113 -2.73 -16.85 -21.30
C LYS A 113 -2.21 -17.29 -19.94
N GLY A 114 -2.22 -16.42 -18.95
CA GLY A 114 -1.65 -16.71 -17.64
C GLY A 114 -1.03 -15.49 -16.95
N ILE A 115 -0.37 -15.78 -15.84
CA ILE A 115 0.35 -14.84 -14.99
C ILE A 115 1.83 -15.20 -15.03
N GLN A 116 2.68 -14.24 -15.39
CA GLN A 116 4.14 -14.41 -15.35
C GLN A 116 4.75 -13.36 -14.45
N GLY A 117 5.78 -13.70 -13.69
CA GLY A 117 6.40 -12.74 -12.79
C GLY A 117 7.60 -13.27 -12.04
N GLU A 118 7.99 -12.49 -11.04
CA GLU A 118 9.14 -12.73 -10.18
C GLU A 118 8.76 -12.46 -8.73
N ILE A 119 9.30 -13.28 -7.81
CA ILE A 119 9.14 -13.12 -6.36
C ILE A 119 10.50 -13.26 -5.67
N ILE A 120 10.69 -12.50 -4.59
CA ILE A 120 11.82 -12.59 -3.68
C ILE A 120 11.36 -12.59 -2.22
N ASN A 121 12.19 -13.16 -1.34
CA ASN A 121 12.19 -12.88 0.09
C ASN A 121 13.05 -11.63 0.32
N GLY A 122 12.42 -10.46 0.31
CA GLY A 122 13.12 -9.18 0.35
C GLY A 122 12.22 -8.02 -0.04
N SER A 123 12.82 -6.84 0.02
CA SER A 123 12.15 -5.56 -0.19
C SER A 123 11.94 -5.24 -1.68
N HIS A 124 10.94 -4.40 -1.98
CA HIS A 124 10.57 -4.11 -3.38
C HIS A 124 11.71 -3.46 -4.18
N ASN A 125 12.57 -2.69 -3.52
CA ASN A 125 13.76 -2.09 -4.13
C ASN A 125 14.79 -3.15 -4.55
N GLU A 126 14.90 -4.28 -3.86
CA GLU A 126 15.79 -5.35 -4.30
C GLU A 126 15.31 -5.89 -5.66
N LEU A 127 14.01 -6.18 -5.77
CA LEU A 127 13.41 -6.69 -7.01
C LEU A 127 13.46 -5.69 -8.17
N THR A 128 13.31 -4.39 -7.90
CA THR A 128 13.22 -3.37 -8.96
C THR A 128 14.53 -2.67 -9.31
N GLN A 129 15.50 -2.65 -8.40
CA GLN A 129 16.74 -1.89 -8.57
C GLN A 129 17.97 -2.78 -8.70
N GLY A 130 17.82 -4.11 -8.59
CA GLY A 130 18.90 -5.07 -8.81
C GLY A 130 19.92 -5.16 -7.68
N TYR A 131 19.60 -4.62 -6.50
CA TYR A 131 20.38 -4.82 -5.27
C TYR A 131 20.10 -6.21 -4.70
N ASN A 132 20.52 -7.26 -5.38
CA ASN A 132 20.09 -8.63 -5.05
C ASN A 132 20.96 -9.23 -3.94
N ASN A 133 20.54 -9.05 -2.69
CA ASN A 133 20.99 -9.89 -1.58
C ASN A 133 20.20 -11.22 -1.54
N SER A 134 18.98 -11.23 -2.08
CA SER A 134 18.09 -12.39 -2.11
C SER A 134 17.97 -13.01 -3.51
N LYS A 135 17.72 -14.32 -3.56
CA LYS A 135 17.57 -15.07 -4.81
C LYS A 135 16.18 -14.81 -5.42
N ILE A 136 16.15 -14.41 -6.69
CA ILE A 136 14.91 -14.17 -7.44
C ILE A 136 14.36 -15.49 -7.99
N MET A 137 13.08 -15.77 -7.72
CA MET A 137 12.35 -16.87 -8.37
C MET A 137 11.38 -16.32 -9.42
N SER A 138 11.68 -16.58 -10.69
CA SER A 138 10.70 -16.37 -11.77
C SER A 138 9.66 -17.49 -11.76
N PHE A 139 8.40 -17.16 -12.07
CA PHE A 139 7.27 -18.08 -12.12
C PHE A 139 6.34 -17.82 -13.31
N PHE A 140 5.59 -18.84 -13.69
CA PHE A 140 4.51 -18.77 -14.67
C PHE A 140 3.33 -19.64 -14.23
N PHE A 141 2.11 -19.10 -14.32
CA PHE A 141 0.85 -19.81 -14.05
C PHE A 141 -0.10 -19.64 -15.23
N ASN A 142 -0.41 -20.71 -15.96
CA ASN A 142 -1.31 -20.69 -17.11
C ASN A 142 -2.80 -20.87 -16.75
N PHE A 143 -3.17 -20.59 -15.49
CA PHE A 143 -4.46 -20.89 -14.86
C PHE A 143 -4.75 -22.36 -14.56
N ASN A 144 -3.85 -23.29 -14.91
CA ASN A 144 -3.96 -24.72 -14.58
C ASN A 144 -2.70 -25.28 -13.90
N GLU A 145 -1.53 -24.92 -14.40
CA GLU A 145 -0.23 -25.45 -14.04
C GLU A 145 0.72 -24.31 -13.66
N TRP A 146 1.50 -24.55 -12.60
CA TRP A 146 2.57 -23.67 -12.17
C TRP A 146 3.92 -24.15 -12.70
N LYS A 147 4.73 -23.21 -13.16
CA LYS A 147 6.14 -23.41 -13.52
C LYS A 147 7.00 -22.44 -12.73
N PHE A 148 8.08 -22.95 -12.15
CA PHE A 148 9.03 -22.16 -11.36
C PHE A 148 10.44 -22.35 -11.90
N SER A 149 11.25 -21.29 -11.85
CA SER A 149 12.65 -21.33 -12.29
C SER A 149 13.54 -22.24 -11.42
N HIS A 150 13.16 -22.43 -10.16
CA HIS A 150 13.83 -23.34 -9.23
C HIS A 150 12.87 -23.74 -8.09
N ASP A 151 13.30 -24.71 -7.28
CA ASP A 151 12.51 -25.16 -6.13
C ASP A 151 12.80 -24.31 -4.89
N ASP A 152 11.75 -23.67 -4.38
CA ASP A 152 11.71 -22.87 -3.16
C ASP A 152 10.28 -22.90 -2.63
N LEU A 153 10.03 -23.78 -1.66
CA LEU A 153 8.68 -24.06 -1.18
C LEU A 153 8.04 -22.85 -0.47
N GLU A 154 8.84 -21.97 0.13
CA GLU A 154 8.35 -20.78 0.81
C GLU A 154 7.85 -19.76 -0.22
N LEU A 155 8.68 -19.42 -1.21
CA LEU A 155 8.29 -18.48 -2.26
C LEU A 155 7.13 -19.02 -3.10
N GLN A 156 7.12 -20.34 -3.39
CA GLN A 156 6.02 -20.99 -4.10
C GLN A 156 4.70 -20.91 -3.31
N SER A 157 4.75 -21.13 -1.99
CA SER A 157 3.57 -21.02 -1.13
C SER A 157 3.04 -19.59 -1.12
N GLU A 158 3.93 -18.60 -0.98
CA GLU A 158 3.54 -17.21 -0.88
C GLU A 158 2.95 -16.65 -2.19
N ILE A 159 3.56 -16.97 -3.34
CA ILE A 159 2.99 -16.53 -4.62
C ILE A 159 1.65 -17.19 -4.93
N LYS A 160 1.48 -18.47 -4.59
CA LYS A 160 0.19 -19.17 -4.74
C LYS A 160 -0.89 -18.51 -3.88
N LYS A 161 -0.59 -18.17 -2.62
CA LYS A 161 -1.51 -17.42 -1.75
C LYS A 161 -1.85 -16.07 -2.38
N THR A 162 -0.84 -15.31 -2.79
CA THR A 162 -1.02 -13.97 -3.38
C THR A 162 -1.92 -14.01 -4.61
N ILE A 163 -1.67 -14.93 -5.54
CA ILE A 163 -2.50 -15.08 -6.74
C ILE A 163 -3.92 -15.53 -6.39
N ASN A 164 -4.08 -16.48 -5.45
CA ASN A 164 -5.41 -16.91 -5.01
C ASN A 164 -6.23 -15.77 -4.40
N TYR A 165 -5.61 -14.82 -3.70
CA TYR A 165 -6.29 -13.62 -3.19
C TYR A 165 -6.77 -12.66 -4.28
N LEU A 166 -6.19 -12.71 -5.48
CA LEU A 166 -6.52 -11.83 -6.60
C LEU A 166 -7.52 -12.46 -7.57
N ILE A 167 -7.71 -13.77 -7.52
CA ILE A 167 -8.66 -14.48 -8.40
C ILE A 167 -10.09 -14.22 -7.93
N VAL A 168 -10.92 -13.70 -8.85
CA VAL A 168 -12.34 -13.42 -8.60
C VAL A 168 -13.18 -14.40 -9.41
N ASN A 169 -13.58 -15.53 -8.80
CA ASN A 169 -14.38 -16.55 -9.49
C ASN A 169 -15.89 -16.24 -9.51
N ASP A 170 -16.35 -15.34 -8.64
CA ASP A 170 -17.76 -14.95 -8.54
C ASP A 170 -18.14 -13.96 -9.66
N LEU A 171 -19.07 -14.38 -10.53
CA LEU A 171 -19.52 -13.57 -11.68
C LEU A 171 -20.18 -12.25 -11.27
N ILE A 172 -20.90 -12.22 -10.15
CA ILE A 172 -21.54 -10.99 -9.64
C ILE A 172 -20.45 -10.01 -9.23
N LYS A 173 -19.42 -10.47 -8.51
CA LYS A 173 -18.27 -9.64 -8.13
C LYS A 173 -17.50 -9.15 -9.35
N GLN A 174 -17.30 -9.99 -10.37
CA GLN A 174 -16.67 -9.56 -11.62
C GLN A 174 -17.46 -8.43 -12.31
N GLU A 175 -18.79 -8.53 -12.37
CA GLU A 175 -19.63 -7.49 -12.94
C GLU A 175 -19.63 -6.19 -12.12
N LEU A 176 -19.54 -6.29 -10.79
CA LEU A 176 -19.37 -5.11 -9.93
C LEU A 176 -18.05 -4.39 -10.21
N ILE A 177 -16.94 -5.14 -10.34
CA ILE A 177 -15.61 -4.57 -10.64
C ILE A 177 -15.59 -3.87 -12.00
N LYS A 178 -16.28 -4.41 -13.01
CA LYS A 178 -16.33 -3.78 -14.35
C LYS A 178 -17.08 -2.44 -14.38
N LYS A 179 -17.94 -2.20 -13.39
CA LYS A 179 -18.81 -1.01 -13.33
C LYS A 179 -18.26 0.11 -12.44
N SER A 180 -17.27 -0.20 -11.61
CA SER A 180 -16.57 0.76 -10.72
C SER A 180 -15.40 1.44 -11.40
#